data_AF-A0A6G3URU3-F1
#
_entry.id   AF-A0A6G3URU3-F1
#
_cell.length_a   1.000
_cell.length_b   1.000
_cell.length_c   1.000
_cell.angle_alpha   90.00
_cell.angle_beta   90.00
_cell.angle_gamma   90.00
#
_symmetry.space_group_name_H-M   'P 1'
#
loop_
_entity.id
_entity.type
_entity.pdbx_description
1 polymer ?
#
loop_
_entity_poly.entity_id
_entity_poly.type
_entity_poly.pdbx_seq_one_letter_code
_entity_poly.pdbx_strand_id
1 'polypeptide(L)'
;MTHSPTSDGERLLHGFMAEVHATAPTDIPALVNRYAGLLGLRRVEIYIVDLQQQCLSPLSGEAQLRVDASLAGSAFRSLALRVETTDTETLIAWLPLVDGVERLGVIGVQVDALDRTALERCRSLASVLAMAITSKRAFSDRFVQRARTETMTLPAEMVRALLPPRAVGEDRALSTAVLEPAYELGGDAFDHSITESTLHAVILDAMGHNLASGMTSALAMAGCRSARRKGSGLRELVKTVDDVLAEWLPDQFCTGIAAQLDMSSGILSWINCGHPPPLLIRNNRVLNNALARPSEPPMGTPAMICEAERVLHEVPLEPGDRVLLYTDGVTEARMADGSQFGLNRFTTSIIRATAAGEPASEALRQLIHNIREYQHDRLSDDATIMLLEWRPSPRSV
;
A
#
# COMPACT_ATOMS: atom_id res chain seq x y z
N MET A 1 -30.57 26.27 -26.75
CA MET A 1 -29.62 25.40 -26.02
C MET A 1 -29.48 24.12 -26.84
N THR A 2 -28.47 24.08 -27.71
CA THR A 2 -28.17 22.91 -28.55
C THR A 2 -27.46 21.87 -27.69
N HIS A 3 -28.17 20.79 -27.34
CA HIS A 3 -27.53 19.58 -26.84
C HIS A 3 -26.56 19.09 -27.92
N SER A 4 -25.27 19.13 -27.63
CA SER A 4 -24.27 18.44 -28.46
C SER A 4 -24.61 16.95 -28.43
N PRO A 5 -24.66 16.25 -29.58
CA PRO A 5 -24.81 14.80 -29.56
C PRO A 5 -23.60 14.21 -28.83
N THR A 6 -23.84 13.43 -27.78
CA THR A 6 -22.79 12.64 -27.13
C THR A 6 -22.10 11.80 -28.20
N SER A 7 -20.78 11.81 -28.21
CA SER A 7 -20.00 11.04 -29.18
C SER A 7 -20.28 9.54 -28.99
N ASP A 8 -20.12 8.73 -30.05
CA ASP A 8 -20.30 7.28 -29.94
C ASP A 8 -19.42 6.66 -28.84
N GLY A 9 -18.21 7.20 -28.64
CA GLY A 9 -17.32 6.79 -27.56
C GLY A 9 -17.88 7.05 -26.16
N GLU A 10 -18.52 8.20 -25.95
CA GLU A 10 -19.16 8.54 -24.67
C GLU A 10 -20.35 7.62 -24.40
N ARG A 11 -21.15 7.30 -25.42
CA ARG A 11 -22.27 6.35 -25.30
C ARG A 11 -21.79 4.95 -24.91
N LEU A 12 -20.70 4.49 -25.54
CA LEU A 12 -20.08 3.20 -25.22
C LEU A 12 -19.50 3.16 -23.81
N LEU A 13 -18.81 4.23 -23.40
CA LEU A 13 -18.27 4.31 -22.03
C LEU A 13 -19.39 4.32 -20.99
N HIS A 14 -20.47 5.07 -21.23
CA HIS A 14 -21.64 5.07 -20.36
C HIS A 14 -22.30 3.69 -20.27
N GLY A 15 -22.44 2.98 -21.40
CA GLY A 15 -22.93 1.60 -21.43
C GLY A 15 -22.03 0.66 -20.61
N PHE A 16 -20.71 0.77 -20.81
CA PHE A 16 -19.74 -0.02 -20.06
C PHE A 16 -19.82 0.23 -18.55
N MET A 17 -19.90 1.50 -18.13
CA MET A 17 -20.04 1.87 -16.73
C MET A 17 -21.33 1.32 -16.11
N ALA A 18 -22.45 1.38 -16.84
CA ALA A 18 -23.72 0.82 -16.36
C ALA A 18 -23.64 -0.70 -16.19
N GLU A 19 -23.02 -1.40 -17.14
CA GLU A 19 -22.98 -2.86 -17.17
C GLU A 19 -21.92 -3.44 -16.23
N VAL A 20 -20.76 -2.79 -16.08
CA VAL A 20 -19.68 -3.27 -15.21
C VAL A 20 -20.11 -3.36 -13.75
N HIS A 21 -21.02 -2.46 -13.30
CA HIS A 21 -21.58 -2.53 -11.96
C HIS A 21 -22.37 -3.82 -11.72
N ALA A 22 -23.21 -4.24 -12.67
CA ALA A 22 -24.02 -5.46 -12.56
C ALA A 22 -23.25 -6.75 -12.93
N THR A 23 -22.08 -6.63 -13.54
CA THR A 23 -21.30 -7.78 -14.01
C THR A 23 -20.60 -8.51 -12.87
N ALA A 24 -20.65 -9.85 -12.91
CA ALA A 24 -19.93 -10.69 -11.97
C ALA A 24 -18.40 -10.51 -12.16
N PRO A 25 -17.61 -10.54 -11.08
CA PRO A 25 -16.15 -10.38 -11.16
C PRO A 25 -15.46 -11.28 -12.18
N THR A 26 -15.93 -12.52 -12.33
CA THR A 26 -15.41 -13.52 -13.29
C THR A 26 -15.68 -13.15 -14.75
N ASP A 27 -16.71 -12.34 -15.01
CA ASP A 27 -17.15 -11.99 -16.36
C ASP A 27 -16.60 -10.63 -16.83
N ILE A 28 -15.92 -9.88 -15.93
CA ILE A 28 -15.28 -8.60 -16.26
C ILE A 28 -14.39 -8.70 -17.51
N PRO A 29 -13.49 -9.70 -17.65
CA PRO A 29 -12.65 -9.76 -18.84
C PRO A 29 -13.44 -9.91 -20.14
N ALA A 30 -14.53 -10.68 -20.13
CA ALA A 30 -15.40 -10.86 -21.29
C ALA A 30 -16.17 -9.57 -21.62
N LEU A 31 -16.71 -8.89 -20.60
CA LEU A 31 -17.35 -7.59 -20.72
C LEU A 31 -16.40 -6.56 -21.36
N VAL A 32 -15.18 -6.46 -20.81
CA VAL A 32 -14.18 -5.50 -21.25
C VAL A 32 -13.80 -5.74 -22.71
N ASN A 33 -13.56 -6.99 -23.10
CA ASN A 33 -13.22 -7.29 -24.49
C ASN A 33 -14.38 -7.00 -25.46
N ARG A 34 -15.63 -7.16 -25.03
CA ARG A 34 -16.79 -6.76 -25.83
C ARG A 34 -16.82 -5.25 -26.10
N TYR A 35 -16.66 -4.42 -25.06
CA TYR A 35 -16.61 -2.96 -25.24
C TYR A 35 -15.34 -2.50 -25.94
N ALA A 36 -14.21 -3.18 -25.72
CA ALA A 36 -12.96 -2.93 -26.42
C ALA A 36 -13.17 -3.04 -27.94
N GLY A 37 -13.81 -4.11 -28.42
CA GLY A 37 -14.15 -4.27 -29.84
C GLY A 37 -15.03 -3.15 -30.38
N LEU A 38 -16.03 -2.69 -29.61
CA LEU A 38 -16.88 -1.55 -29.99
C LEU A 38 -16.11 -0.22 -30.02
N LEU A 39 -15.05 -0.09 -29.22
CA LEU A 39 -14.16 1.06 -29.18
C LEU A 39 -13.01 0.99 -30.21
N GLY A 40 -13.00 -0.02 -31.09
CA GLY A 40 -11.95 -0.21 -32.09
C GLY A 40 -10.63 -0.74 -31.53
N LEU A 41 -10.65 -1.29 -30.31
CA LEU A 41 -9.52 -1.97 -29.68
C LEU A 41 -9.63 -3.48 -29.99
N ARG A 42 -8.50 -4.16 -30.22
CA ARG A 42 -8.54 -5.59 -30.60
C ARG A 42 -8.81 -6.50 -29.42
N ARG A 43 -8.07 -6.29 -28.33
CA ARG A 43 -8.12 -7.14 -27.13
C ARG A 43 -7.61 -6.37 -25.94
N VAL A 44 -8.17 -6.65 -24.78
CA VAL A 44 -7.71 -6.13 -23.49
C VAL A 44 -7.48 -7.29 -22.54
N GLU A 45 -6.30 -7.33 -21.95
CA GLU A 45 -5.95 -8.27 -20.89
C GLU A 45 -5.66 -7.50 -19.60
N ILE A 46 -6.25 -7.98 -18.50
CA ILE A 46 -6.15 -7.36 -17.18
C ILE A 46 -5.22 -8.21 -16.35
N TYR A 47 -4.18 -7.59 -15.80
CA TYR A 47 -3.24 -8.21 -14.90
C TYR A 47 -3.34 -7.59 -13.52
N ILE A 48 -3.46 -8.43 -12.50
CA ILE A 48 -3.43 -8.05 -11.09
C ILE A 48 -2.05 -8.35 -10.53
N VAL A 49 -1.49 -7.42 -9.77
CA VAL A 49 -0.21 -7.63 -9.11
C VAL A 49 -0.38 -8.61 -7.94
N ASP A 50 0.59 -9.51 -7.77
CA ASP A 50 0.64 -10.38 -6.60
C ASP A 50 0.94 -9.60 -5.32
N LEU A 51 0.70 -10.24 -4.17
CA LEU A 51 0.87 -9.62 -2.85
C LEU A 51 2.29 -9.09 -2.63
N GLN A 52 3.28 -9.80 -3.15
CA GLN A 52 4.68 -9.43 -3.03
C GLN A 52 5.14 -8.46 -4.13
N GLN A 53 4.30 -8.14 -5.13
CA GLN A 53 4.65 -7.28 -6.28
C GLN A 53 5.82 -7.76 -7.12
N GLN A 54 5.94 -9.08 -7.28
CA GLN A 54 6.93 -9.71 -8.15
C GLN A 54 6.35 -10.14 -9.50
N CYS A 55 5.06 -10.46 -9.54
CA CYS A 55 4.36 -11.00 -10.70
C CYS A 55 3.06 -10.23 -10.97
N LEU A 56 2.73 -10.13 -12.27
CA LEU A 56 1.47 -9.67 -12.79
C LEU A 56 0.71 -10.89 -13.31
N SER A 57 -0.39 -11.24 -12.65
CA SER A 57 -1.23 -12.40 -12.95
C SER A 57 -2.44 -12.00 -13.80
N PRO A 58 -2.66 -12.61 -14.98
CA PRO A 58 -3.83 -12.30 -15.80
C PRO A 58 -5.14 -12.80 -15.16
N LEU A 59 -6.23 -12.06 -15.34
CA LEU A 59 -7.56 -12.49 -14.85
C LEU A 59 -8.14 -13.67 -15.65
N SER A 60 -7.90 -13.71 -16.96
CA SER A 60 -8.44 -14.72 -17.89
C SER A 60 -7.42 -15.74 -18.38
N GLY A 61 -6.14 -15.37 -18.47
CA GLY A 61 -5.06 -16.26 -18.90
C GLY A 61 -4.37 -16.96 -17.73
N GLU A 62 -3.26 -17.63 -18.04
CA GLU A 62 -2.37 -18.26 -17.04
C GLU A 62 -0.94 -17.70 -17.08
N ALA A 63 -0.54 -17.03 -18.16
CA ALA A 63 0.83 -16.54 -18.33
C ALA A 63 1.10 -15.30 -17.45
N GLN A 64 1.87 -15.48 -16.38
CA GLN A 64 2.31 -14.39 -15.51
C GLN A 64 3.46 -13.58 -16.16
N LEU A 65 3.48 -12.29 -15.87
CA LEU A 65 4.57 -11.39 -16.29
C LEU A 65 5.37 -10.95 -15.08
N ARG A 66 6.70 -11.00 -15.14
CA ARG A 66 7.57 -10.51 -14.07
C ARG A 66 7.57 -8.99 -14.03
N VAL A 67 7.36 -8.40 -12.85
CA VAL A 67 7.32 -6.94 -12.66
C VAL A 67 8.66 -6.28 -13.04
N ASP A 68 9.78 -6.92 -12.71
CA ASP A 68 11.10 -6.36 -12.98
C ASP A 68 11.65 -6.67 -14.38
N ALA A 69 11.04 -7.60 -15.11
CA ALA A 69 11.57 -8.12 -16.39
C ALA A 69 10.60 -8.00 -17.58
N SER A 70 9.57 -7.15 -17.50
CA SER A 70 8.60 -6.93 -18.59
C SER A 70 8.25 -5.46 -18.80
N LEU A 71 7.77 -5.10 -20.00
CA LEU A 71 7.25 -3.75 -20.27
C LEU A 71 5.94 -3.47 -19.53
N ALA A 72 5.10 -4.49 -19.33
CA ALA A 72 3.97 -4.46 -18.40
C ALA A 72 4.43 -4.06 -16.98
N GLY A 73 5.46 -4.74 -16.47
CA GLY A 73 6.07 -4.41 -15.18
C GLY A 73 6.70 -3.02 -15.12
N SER A 74 7.31 -2.55 -16.23
CA SER A 74 7.77 -1.15 -16.33
C SER A 74 6.61 -0.15 -16.23
N ALA A 75 5.46 -0.43 -16.86
CA ALA A 75 4.27 0.42 -16.72
C ALA A 75 3.75 0.45 -15.28
N PHE A 76 3.73 -0.71 -14.60
CA PHE A 76 3.37 -0.82 -13.19
C PHE A 76 4.30 -0.02 -12.26
N ARG A 77 5.63 -0.16 -12.41
CA ARG A 77 6.62 0.50 -11.56
C ARG A 77 6.64 2.01 -11.74
N SER A 78 6.60 2.47 -12.99
CA SER A 78 6.73 3.89 -13.34
C SER A 78 5.41 4.66 -13.37
N LEU A 79 4.26 3.98 -13.22
CA LEU A 79 2.93 4.57 -13.38
C LEU A 79 2.75 5.30 -14.72
N ALA A 80 3.43 4.82 -15.76
CA ALA A 80 3.47 5.45 -17.07
C ALA A 80 3.09 4.46 -18.17
N LEU A 81 2.53 4.99 -19.27
CA LEU A 81 2.28 4.22 -20.48
C LEU A 81 3.59 3.61 -20.99
N ARG A 82 3.55 2.32 -21.30
CA ARG A 82 4.57 1.64 -22.12
C ARG A 82 3.90 1.08 -23.37
N VAL A 83 4.63 1.06 -24.47
CA VAL A 83 4.13 0.53 -25.74
C VAL A 83 5.18 -0.43 -26.27
N GLU A 84 4.73 -1.60 -26.70
CA GLU A 84 5.57 -2.58 -27.39
C GLU A 84 4.93 -3.01 -28.70
N THR A 85 5.76 -3.31 -29.68
CA THR A 85 5.33 -3.85 -30.98
C THR A 85 5.43 -5.37 -30.93
N THR A 86 4.37 -6.05 -31.36
CA THR A 86 4.36 -7.51 -31.46
C THR A 86 4.88 -7.98 -32.81
N ASP A 87 5.20 -9.27 -32.91
CA ASP A 87 5.65 -9.90 -34.16
C ASP A 87 4.64 -9.78 -35.32
N THR A 88 3.37 -9.52 -35.00
CA THR A 88 2.28 -9.32 -35.97
C THR A 88 2.07 -7.86 -36.39
N GLU A 89 3.04 -6.99 -36.14
CA GLU A 89 2.99 -5.53 -36.35
C GLU A 89 1.86 -4.78 -35.59
N THR A 90 1.20 -5.46 -34.64
CA THR A 90 0.24 -4.80 -33.73
C THR A 90 0.98 -4.18 -32.55
N LEU A 91 0.38 -3.17 -31.93
CA LEU A 91 0.90 -2.56 -30.71
C LEU A 91 0.19 -3.11 -29.48
N ILE A 92 0.91 -3.27 -28.37
CA ILE A 92 0.33 -3.44 -27.04
C ILE A 92 0.64 -2.19 -26.22
N ALA A 93 -0.41 -1.48 -25.84
CA ALA A 93 -0.34 -0.37 -24.89
C ALA A 93 -0.53 -0.91 -23.47
N TRP A 94 0.51 -0.81 -22.65
CA TRP A 94 0.51 -1.16 -21.23
C TRP A 94 0.19 0.07 -20.40
N LEU A 95 -0.95 0.04 -19.71
CA LEU A 95 -1.39 1.13 -18.83
C LEU A 95 -1.49 0.63 -17.39
N PRO A 96 -1.04 1.43 -16.40
CA PRO A 96 -1.18 1.06 -15.00
C PRO A 96 -2.65 1.08 -14.59
N LEU A 97 -3.05 0.07 -13.79
CA LEU A 97 -4.32 0.06 -13.07
C LEU A 97 -4.09 0.64 -11.68
N VAL A 98 -4.54 1.88 -11.50
CA VAL A 98 -4.37 2.64 -10.27
C VAL A 98 -5.73 3.14 -9.80
N ASP A 99 -6.02 2.93 -8.52
CA ASP A 99 -7.17 3.53 -7.85
C ASP A 99 -6.67 4.47 -6.74
N GLY A 100 -6.87 5.77 -6.94
CA GLY A 100 -6.19 6.81 -6.17
C GLY A 100 -4.67 6.71 -6.31
N VAL A 101 -4.02 6.15 -5.28
CA VAL A 101 -2.56 5.92 -5.22
C VAL A 101 -2.20 4.44 -5.09
N GLU A 102 -3.20 3.55 -5.01
CA GLU A 102 -3.01 2.11 -4.90
C GLU A 102 -2.75 1.51 -6.29
N ARG A 103 -1.66 0.75 -6.42
CA ARG A 103 -1.30 0.06 -7.66
C ARG A 103 -1.89 -1.34 -7.67
N LEU A 104 -2.93 -1.56 -8.48
CA LEU A 104 -3.63 -2.84 -8.57
C LEU A 104 -2.98 -3.79 -9.59
N GLY A 105 -2.28 -3.25 -10.59
CA GLY A 105 -1.67 -4.02 -11.68
C GLY A 105 -1.59 -3.21 -12.96
N VAL A 106 -1.86 -3.85 -14.10
CA VAL A 106 -1.84 -3.19 -15.43
C VAL A 106 -2.92 -3.76 -16.36
N ILE A 107 -3.27 -3.00 -17.40
CA ILE A 107 -3.93 -3.53 -18.58
C ILE A 107 -2.97 -3.56 -19.76
N GLY A 108 -3.03 -4.62 -20.56
CA GLY A 108 -2.45 -4.68 -21.90
C GLY A 108 -3.55 -4.52 -22.93
N VAL A 109 -3.49 -3.45 -23.72
CA VAL A 109 -4.49 -3.17 -24.77
C VAL A 109 -3.85 -3.34 -26.14
N GLN A 110 -4.30 -4.34 -26.89
CA GLN A 110 -3.85 -4.57 -28.25
C GLN A 110 -4.58 -3.64 -29.22
N VAL A 111 -3.83 -2.90 -30.02
CA VAL A 111 -4.33 -1.93 -31.01
C VAL A 111 -3.51 -1.99 -32.30
N ASP A 112 -4.12 -1.57 -33.41
CA ASP A 112 -3.42 -1.44 -34.70
C ASP A 112 -2.60 -0.16 -34.80
N ALA A 113 -3.15 0.93 -34.29
CA ALA A 113 -2.49 2.21 -34.19
C ALA A 113 -2.89 2.87 -32.87
N LEU A 114 -1.96 3.57 -32.24
CA LEU A 114 -2.20 4.30 -31.00
C LEU A 114 -2.22 5.80 -31.29
N ASP A 115 -3.36 6.28 -31.77
CA ASP A 115 -3.62 7.72 -31.89
C ASP A 115 -4.08 8.31 -30.54
N ARG A 116 -4.30 9.63 -30.53
CA ARG A 116 -4.76 10.34 -29.33
C ARG A 116 -6.08 9.80 -28.79
N THR A 117 -7.02 9.49 -29.67
CA THR A 117 -8.37 9.03 -29.30
C THR A 117 -8.32 7.63 -28.70
N ALA A 118 -7.56 6.72 -29.31
CA ALA A 118 -7.34 5.36 -28.81
C ALA A 118 -6.66 5.41 -27.44
N LEU A 119 -5.66 6.28 -27.27
CA LEU A 119 -4.99 6.45 -25.98
C LEU A 119 -5.93 6.99 -24.89
N GLU A 120 -6.78 7.97 -25.22
CA GLU A 120 -7.80 8.50 -24.30
C GLU A 120 -8.79 7.39 -23.89
N ARG A 121 -9.25 6.57 -24.84
CA ARG A 121 -10.12 5.40 -24.57
C ARG A 121 -9.44 4.37 -23.66
N CYS A 122 -8.17 4.04 -23.92
CA CYS A 122 -7.40 3.12 -23.08
C CYS A 122 -7.26 3.65 -21.65
N ARG A 123 -7.01 4.96 -21.48
CA ARG A 123 -6.91 5.59 -20.15
C ARG A 123 -8.25 5.56 -19.41
N SER A 124 -9.35 5.94 -20.06
CA SER A 124 -10.69 5.86 -19.45
C SER A 124 -11.03 4.43 -19.06
N LEU A 125 -10.70 3.44 -19.90
CA LEU A 125 -10.93 2.03 -19.60
C LEU A 125 -10.11 1.57 -18.38
N ALA A 126 -8.81 1.92 -18.30
CA ALA A 126 -7.97 1.63 -17.14
C ALA A 126 -8.55 2.22 -15.85
N SER A 127 -9.00 3.48 -15.87
CA SER A 127 -9.58 4.14 -14.69
C SER A 127 -10.88 3.47 -14.22
N VAL A 128 -11.81 3.20 -15.14
CA VAL A 128 -13.08 2.52 -14.78
C VAL A 128 -12.81 1.11 -14.30
N LEU A 129 -11.85 0.40 -14.89
CA LEU A 129 -11.48 -0.94 -14.45
C LEU A 129 -10.85 -0.95 -13.06
N ALA A 130 -9.96 -0.01 -12.76
CA ALA A 130 -9.39 0.11 -11.43
C ALA A 130 -10.49 0.29 -10.37
N MET A 131 -11.43 1.21 -10.60
CA MET A 131 -12.58 1.41 -9.71
C MET A 131 -13.48 0.17 -9.60
N ALA A 132 -13.75 -0.51 -10.72
CA ALA A 132 -14.57 -1.73 -10.73
C ALA A 132 -13.91 -2.89 -9.98
N ILE A 133 -12.60 -3.07 -10.15
CA ILE A 133 -11.82 -4.09 -9.44
C ILE A 133 -11.80 -3.77 -7.95
N THR A 134 -11.50 -2.52 -7.55
CA THR A 134 -11.55 -2.10 -6.14
C THR A 134 -12.92 -2.31 -5.52
N SER A 135 -14.00 -1.95 -6.23
CA SER A 135 -15.36 -2.12 -5.71
C SER A 135 -15.73 -3.59 -5.51
N LYS A 136 -15.25 -4.48 -6.38
CA LYS A 136 -15.65 -5.89 -6.39
C LYS A 136 -14.72 -6.82 -5.63
N ARG A 137 -13.49 -6.40 -5.29
CA ARG A 137 -12.53 -7.23 -4.55
C ARG A 137 -13.04 -7.65 -3.17
N ALA A 138 -13.91 -6.85 -2.56
CA ALA A 138 -14.46 -7.12 -1.22
C ALA A 138 -15.38 -8.36 -1.15
N PHE A 139 -15.91 -8.82 -2.29
CA PHE A 139 -16.82 -9.97 -2.35
C PHE A 139 -16.43 -10.98 -3.42
N SER A 140 -15.17 -10.97 -3.86
CA SER A 140 -14.68 -11.87 -4.92
C SER A 140 -13.33 -12.47 -4.60
N ASP A 141 -13.34 -13.78 -4.37
CA ASP A 141 -12.13 -14.56 -4.18
C ASP A 141 -11.27 -14.65 -5.46
N ARG A 142 -11.83 -14.33 -6.64
CA ARG A 142 -11.09 -14.44 -7.90
C ARG A 142 -9.89 -13.50 -7.94
N PHE A 143 -10.05 -12.27 -7.44
CA PHE A 143 -8.94 -11.32 -7.35
C PHE A 143 -7.90 -11.77 -6.32
N VAL A 144 -8.37 -12.27 -5.18
CA VAL A 144 -7.51 -12.82 -4.12
C VAL A 144 -6.70 -14.01 -4.63
N GLN A 145 -7.34 -14.95 -5.34
CA GLN A 145 -6.69 -16.11 -5.97
C GLN A 145 -5.63 -15.67 -6.99
N ARG A 146 -5.92 -14.67 -7.83
CA ARG A 146 -4.96 -14.19 -8.84
C ARG A 146 -3.82 -13.36 -8.23
N ALA A 147 -4.04 -12.72 -7.09
CA ALA A 147 -3.00 -11.99 -6.35
C ALA A 147 -2.11 -12.91 -5.48
N ARG A 148 -2.44 -14.20 -5.35
CA ARG A 148 -1.67 -15.15 -4.54
C ARG A 148 -0.81 -16.05 -5.43
N THR A 149 0.47 -16.15 -5.11
CA THR A 149 1.41 -17.11 -5.71
C THR A 149 1.64 -18.32 -4.81
N GLU A 150 1.32 -18.21 -3.52
CA GLU A 150 1.55 -19.24 -2.50
C GLU A 150 0.32 -19.43 -1.59
N THR A 151 0.32 -20.52 -0.83
CA THR A 151 -0.71 -20.83 0.18
C THR A 151 -0.51 -19.96 1.41
N MET A 152 -1.60 -19.39 1.93
CA MET A 152 -1.57 -18.56 3.13
C MET A 152 -1.87 -19.37 4.38
N THR A 153 -1.18 -19.08 5.47
CA THR A 153 -1.50 -19.64 6.79
C THR A 153 -2.76 -19.00 7.37
N LEU A 154 -3.49 -19.72 8.22
CA LEU A 154 -4.72 -19.21 8.86
C LEU A 154 -4.50 -17.89 9.64
N PRO A 155 -3.43 -17.73 10.45
CA PRO A 155 -3.21 -16.46 11.13
C PRO A 155 -2.95 -15.30 10.15
N ALA A 156 -2.20 -15.55 9.06
CA ALA A 156 -1.96 -14.55 8.02
C ALA A 156 -3.26 -14.14 7.30
N GLU A 157 -4.19 -15.08 7.08
CA GLU A 157 -5.54 -14.79 6.58
C GLU A 157 -6.29 -13.84 7.52
N MET A 158 -6.23 -14.08 8.84
CA MET A 158 -6.91 -13.26 9.84
C MET A 158 -6.41 -11.82 9.87
N VAL A 159 -5.08 -11.61 9.93
CA VAL A 159 -4.50 -10.26 9.96
C VAL A 159 -4.72 -9.56 8.63
N ARG A 160 -4.49 -10.25 7.51
CA ARG A 160 -4.66 -9.64 6.18
C ARG A 160 -6.10 -9.23 5.90
N ALA A 161 -7.10 -9.95 6.39
CA ALA A 161 -8.50 -9.55 6.28
C ALA A 161 -8.78 -8.18 6.93
N LEU A 162 -7.92 -7.74 7.86
CA LEU A 162 -8.02 -6.46 8.53
C LEU A 162 -7.12 -5.38 7.95
N LEU A 163 -6.05 -5.72 7.22
CA LEU A 163 -5.14 -4.72 6.66
C LEU A 163 -5.87 -3.77 5.68
N PRO A 164 -5.54 -2.47 5.70
CA PRO A 164 -6.05 -1.54 4.70
C PRO A 164 -5.41 -1.80 3.32
N PRO A 165 -5.84 -1.07 2.27
CA PRO A 165 -5.06 -0.93 1.05
C PRO A 165 -3.57 -0.66 1.34
N ARG A 166 -2.67 -1.02 0.43
CA ARG A 166 -1.22 -0.78 0.65
C ARG A 166 -0.82 0.67 0.52
N ALA A 167 -1.65 1.48 -0.11
CA ALA A 167 -1.41 2.90 -0.26
C ALA A 167 -2.73 3.66 -0.12
N VAL A 168 -2.69 4.74 0.63
CA VAL A 168 -3.77 5.72 0.75
C VAL A 168 -3.15 7.09 0.59
N GLY A 169 -3.80 7.98 -0.14
CA GLY A 169 -3.19 9.26 -0.45
C GLY A 169 -4.13 10.16 -1.22
N GLU A 170 -3.90 11.45 -1.06
CA GLU A 170 -4.42 12.52 -1.89
C GLU A 170 -3.24 13.38 -2.36
N ASP A 171 -3.52 14.44 -3.12
CA ASP A 171 -2.47 15.33 -3.67
C ASP A 171 -1.55 15.90 -2.58
N ARG A 172 -2.03 16.01 -1.34
CA ARG A 172 -1.36 16.66 -0.23
C ARG A 172 -0.51 15.74 0.63
N ALA A 173 -0.86 14.46 0.70
CA ALA A 173 -0.14 13.48 1.48
C ALA A 173 -0.39 12.07 0.98
N LEU A 174 0.61 11.21 1.15
CA LEU A 174 0.57 9.81 0.76
C LEU A 174 1.10 8.96 1.92
N SER A 175 0.47 7.81 2.15
CA SER A 175 1.02 6.72 2.95
C SER A 175 1.07 5.47 2.10
N THR A 176 2.19 4.75 2.12
CA THR A 176 2.33 3.44 1.51
C THR A 176 3.02 2.47 2.45
N ALA A 177 2.62 1.20 2.43
CA ALA A 177 3.06 0.19 3.37
C ALA A 177 3.32 -1.16 2.70
N VAL A 178 4.27 -1.89 3.27
CA VAL A 178 4.61 -3.27 2.93
C VAL A 178 4.75 -4.08 4.22
N LEU A 179 4.33 -5.34 4.17
CA LEU A 179 4.42 -6.33 5.23
C LEU A 179 4.91 -7.63 4.59
N GLU A 180 5.99 -8.18 5.11
CA GLU A 180 6.51 -9.50 4.75
C GLU A 180 6.85 -10.28 6.04
N PRO A 181 6.79 -11.62 6.04
CA PRO A 181 6.39 -12.50 4.95
C PRO A 181 4.91 -12.35 4.59
N ALA A 182 4.60 -12.30 3.30
CA ALA A 182 3.23 -12.06 2.83
C ALA A 182 2.27 -13.23 3.07
N TYR A 183 2.74 -14.47 3.25
CA TYR A 183 1.89 -15.68 3.32
C TYR A 183 1.89 -16.36 4.69
N GLU A 184 2.84 -15.96 5.54
CA GLU A 184 3.02 -16.45 6.90
C GLU A 184 2.78 -15.30 7.87
N LEU A 185 2.58 -15.59 9.14
CA LEU A 185 2.30 -14.58 10.17
C LEU A 185 3.47 -14.51 11.14
N GLY A 186 3.94 -13.30 11.46
CA GLY A 186 4.82 -13.09 12.60
C GLY A 186 4.41 -12.01 13.59
N GLY A 187 3.20 -11.45 13.48
CA GLY A 187 2.63 -10.55 14.48
C GLY A 187 2.54 -9.09 14.04
N ASP A 188 3.18 -8.69 12.95
CA ASP A 188 3.13 -7.31 12.48
C ASP A 188 1.78 -6.94 11.86
N ALA A 189 1.42 -5.66 11.99
CA ALA A 189 0.31 -5.07 11.26
C ALA A 189 0.49 -3.56 11.04
N PHE A 190 -0.31 -3.02 10.12
CA PHE A 190 -0.39 -1.58 9.93
C PHE A 190 -1.82 -1.14 9.64
N ASP A 191 -2.12 0.12 9.97
CA ASP A 191 -3.33 0.80 9.55
C ASP A 191 -2.98 2.20 9.06
N HIS A 192 -3.63 2.65 8.00
CA HIS A 192 -3.59 4.05 7.60
C HIS A 192 -4.93 4.48 7.04
N SER A 193 -5.26 5.75 7.21
CA SER A 193 -6.55 6.27 6.78
C SER A 193 -6.47 7.78 6.69
N ILE A 194 -7.15 8.33 5.69
CA ILE A 194 -7.33 9.76 5.55
C ILE A 194 -8.69 10.13 6.13
N THR A 195 -8.71 11.15 6.99
CA THR A 195 -9.92 11.88 7.41
C THR A 195 -9.97 13.22 6.66
N GLU A 196 -10.74 14.21 7.11
CA GLU A 196 -10.89 15.48 6.35
C GLU A 196 -9.58 16.24 6.13
N SER A 197 -8.68 16.25 7.13
CA SER A 197 -7.42 17.01 7.07
C SER A 197 -6.22 16.26 7.64
N THR A 198 -6.43 15.02 8.10
CA THR A 198 -5.40 14.25 8.79
C THR A 198 -5.15 12.91 8.11
N LEU A 199 -3.88 12.64 7.83
CA LEU A 199 -3.42 11.29 7.51
C LEU A 199 -3.07 10.58 8.81
N HIS A 200 -3.83 9.55 9.15
CA HIS A 200 -3.54 8.65 10.27
C HIS A 200 -2.66 7.50 9.79
N ALA A 201 -1.67 7.13 10.58
CA ALA A 201 -0.82 5.97 10.35
C ALA A 201 -0.51 5.27 11.67
N VAL A 202 -0.60 3.94 11.67
CA VAL A 202 -0.25 3.09 12.80
C VAL A 202 0.58 1.91 12.27
N ILE A 203 1.72 1.65 12.88
CA ILE A 203 2.50 0.42 12.71
C ILE A 203 2.51 -0.33 14.04
N LEU A 204 2.34 -1.63 13.99
CA LEU A 204 2.23 -2.51 15.15
C LEU A 204 3.11 -3.73 14.93
N ASP A 205 3.70 -4.20 16.02
CA ASP A 205 4.49 -5.41 16.12
C ASP A 205 4.06 -6.12 17.41
N ALA A 206 3.30 -7.20 17.26
CA ALA A 206 2.80 -7.97 18.39
C ALA A 206 3.80 -9.02 18.83
N MET A 207 3.93 -9.20 20.15
CA MET A 207 4.87 -10.17 20.71
C MET A 207 4.62 -11.60 20.18
N GLY A 208 5.65 -12.17 19.56
CA GLY A 208 5.67 -13.55 19.08
C GLY A 208 5.02 -13.71 17.71
N HIS A 209 5.06 -14.92 17.18
CA HIS A 209 4.77 -15.20 15.76
C HIS A 209 3.79 -16.37 15.64
N ASN A 210 2.64 -16.26 16.32
CA ASN A 210 1.62 -17.30 16.42
C ASN A 210 0.19 -16.72 16.37
N LEU A 211 -0.83 -17.58 16.51
CA LEU A 211 -2.22 -17.13 16.49
C LEU A 211 -2.53 -16.01 17.52
N ALA A 212 -1.90 -16.03 18.70
CA ALA A 212 -2.09 -14.99 19.71
C ALA A 212 -1.53 -13.63 19.27
N SER A 213 -0.36 -13.60 18.62
CA SER A 213 0.19 -12.37 18.04
C SER A 213 -0.72 -11.80 16.93
N GLY A 214 -1.29 -12.67 16.07
CA GLY A 214 -2.27 -12.25 15.06
C GLY A 214 -3.56 -11.68 15.67
N MET A 215 -4.06 -12.27 16.76
CA MET A 215 -5.20 -11.73 17.51
C MET A 215 -4.87 -10.40 18.19
N THR A 216 -3.67 -10.25 18.74
CA THR A 216 -3.18 -9.02 19.36
C THR A 216 -3.18 -7.89 18.35
N SER A 217 -2.59 -8.10 17.17
CA SER A 217 -2.58 -7.12 16.09
C SER A 217 -3.98 -6.83 15.54
N ALA A 218 -4.85 -7.84 15.44
CA ALA A 218 -6.25 -7.64 15.06
C ALA A 218 -7.01 -6.74 16.04
N LEU A 219 -6.90 -7.00 17.35
CA LEU A 219 -7.55 -6.21 18.40
C LEU A 219 -6.98 -4.79 18.48
N ALA A 220 -5.65 -4.65 18.40
CA ALA A 220 -5.00 -3.34 18.40
C ALA A 220 -5.43 -2.49 17.18
N MET A 221 -5.45 -3.06 15.97
CA MET A 221 -6.00 -2.38 14.79
C MET A 221 -7.46 -1.98 14.97
N ALA A 222 -8.30 -2.86 15.52
CA ALA A 222 -9.70 -2.58 15.78
C ALA A 222 -9.88 -1.45 16.81
N GLY A 223 -9.08 -1.44 17.88
CA GLY A 223 -9.02 -0.38 18.88
C GLY A 223 -8.61 0.96 18.27
N CYS A 224 -7.54 0.98 17.47
CA CYS A 224 -7.09 2.15 16.72
C CYS A 224 -8.20 2.73 15.83
N ARG A 225 -8.90 1.86 15.09
CA ARG A 225 -10.01 2.25 14.20
C ARG A 225 -11.21 2.76 14.98
N SER A 226 -11.55 2.13 16.10
CA SER A 226 -12.65 2.52 16.97
C SER A 226 -12.42 3.94 17.53
N ALA A 227 -11.25 4.18 18.10
CA ALA A 227 -10.87 5.50 18.62
C ALA A 227 -10.85 6.56 17.51
N ARG A 228 -10.22 6.27 16.36
CA ARG A 228 -10.19 7.18 15.21
C ARG A 228 -11.60 7.57 14.74
N ARG A 229 -12.51 6.60 14.60
CA ARG A 229 -13.88 6.84 14.13
C ARG A 229 -14.75 7.61 15.13
N LYS A 230 -14.37 7.62 16.42
CA LYS A 230 -14.97 8.49 17.45
C LYS A 230 -14.43 9.92 17.42
N GLY A 231 -13.42 10.20 16.59
CA GLY A 231 -12.73 11.50 16.56
C GLY A 231 -11.70 11.68 17.69
N SER A 232 -11.27 10.59 18.32
CA SER A 232 -10.29 10.65 19.42
C SER A 232 -8.89 11.04 18.94
N GLY A 233 -8.16 11.80 19.77
CA GLY A 233 -6.74 12.10 19.57
C GLY A 233 -5.83 10.89 19.86
N LEU A 234 -4.53 11.03 19.58
CA LEU A 234 -3.55 9.93 19.70
C LEU A 234 -3.46 9.32 21.11
N ARG A 235 -3.54 10.12 22.18
CA ARG A 235 -3.48 9.61 23.56
C ARG A 235 -4.62 8.65 23.86
N GLU A 236 -5.84 9.07 23.52
CA GLU A 236 -7.05 8.26 23.73
C GLU A 236 -7.09 7.05 22.80
N LEU A 237 -6.51 7.16 21.60
CA LEU A 237 -6.33 6.03 20.69
C LEU A 237 -5.43 4.96 21.31
N VAL A 238 -4.25 5.33 21.80
CA VAL A 238 -3.34 4.38 22.46
C VAL A 238 -3.98 3.82 23.72
N LYS A 239 -4.64 4.66 24.53
CA LYS A 239 -5.39 4.21 25.72
C LYS A 239 -6.47 3.19 25.37
N THR A 240 -7.22 3.39 24.29
CA THR A 240 -8.23 2.42 23.84
C THR A 240 -7.59 1.07 23.52
N VAL A 241 -6.41 1.06 22.91
CA VAL A 241 -5.67 -0.18 22.63
C VAL A 241 -5.15 -0.82 23.92
N ASP A 242 -4.58 -0.03 24.82
CA ASP A 242 -4.12 -0.48 26.14
C ASP A 242 -5.26 -1.19 26.90
N ASP A 243 -6.42 -0.54 27.00
CA ASP A 243 -7.58 -1.06 27.73
C ASP A 243 -8.12 -2.35 27.08
N VAL A 244 -8.22 -2.41 25.75
CA VAL A 244 -8.71 -3.60 25.02
C VAL A 244 -7.74 -4.78 25.15
N LEU A 245 -6.43 -4.55 25.02
CA LEU A 245 -5.45 -5.63 25.19
C LEU A 245 -5.41 -6.13 26.63
N ALA A 246 -5.43 -5.23 27.61
CA ALA A 246 -5.47 -5.62 29.02
C ALA A 246 -6.74 -6.41 29.40
N GLU A 247 -7.88 -6.09 28.79
CA GLU A 247 -9.14 -6.79 29.03
C GLU A 247 -9.17 -8.19 28.38
N TRP A 248 -8.78 -8.29 27.11
CA TRP A 248 -9.02 -9.49 26.30
C TRP A 248 -7.81 -10.39 26.12
N LEU A 249 -6.59 -9.84 26.22
CA LEU A 249 -5.31 -10.54 26.04
C LEU A 249 -4.27 -10.07 27.07
N PRO A 250 -4.49 -10.27 28.38
CA PRO A 250 -3.68 -9.69 29.46
C PRO A 250 -2.19 -10.13 29.46
N ASP A 251 -1.89 -11.26 28.81
CA ASP A 251 -0.53 -11.80 28.65
C ASP A 251 0.12 -11.40 27.30
N GLN A 252 -0.53 -10.51 26.53
CA GLN A 252 -0.03 -10.04 25.25
C GLN A 252 0.18 -8.53 25.29
N PHE A 253 1.16 -8.08 24.54
CA PHE A 253 1.42 -6.67 24.29
C PHE A 253 1.90 -6.51 22.84
N CYS A 254 1.79 -5.30 22.32
CA CYS A 254 2.36 -4.95 21.04
C CYS A 254 3.17 -3.67 21.14
N THR A 255 4.33 -3.66 20.48
CA THR A 255 5.04 -2.42 20.24
C THR A 255 4.41 -1.72 19.04
N GLY A 256 4.60 -0.41 18.92
CA GLY A 256 4.11 0.31 17.75
C GLY A 256 4.20 1.81 17.84
N ILE A 257 3.89 2.47 16.73
CA ILE A 257 3.78 3.92 16.65
C ILE A 257 2.39 4.27 16.13
N ALA A 258 1.73 5.20 16.81
CA ALA A 258 0.53 5.87 16.31
C ALA A 258 0.87 7.31 15.93
N ALA A 259 0.61 7.67 14.67
CA ALA A 259 0.95 8.97 14.09
C ALA A 259 -0.25 9.63 13.39
N GLN A 260 -0.28 10.96 13.43
CA GLN A 260 -1.20 11.82 12.74
C GLN A 260 -0.41 12.92 12.03
N LEU A 261 -0.60 13.05 10.72
CA LEU A 261 -0.08 14.16 9.93
C LEU A 261 -1.23 15.09 9.57
N ASP A 262 -1.22 16.30 10.11
CA ASP A 262 -2.08 17.37 9.64
C ASP A 262 -1.59 17.82 8.26
N MET A 263 -2.38 17.51 7.24
CA MET A 263 -2.03 17.75 5.84
C MET A 263 -2.05 19.25 5.48
N SER A 264 -2.56 20.12 6.35
CA SER A 264 -2.64 21.57 6.19
C SER A 264 -1.46 22.31 6.80
N SER A 265 -1.10 21.97 8.01
CA SER A 265 0.01 22.60 8.73
C SER A 265 1.34 21.89 8.50
N GLY A 266 1.31 20.61 8.09
CA GLY A 266 2.50 19.76 8.03
C GLY A 266 2.99 19.33 9.40
N ILE A 267 2.20 19.49 10.46
CA ILE A 267 2.56 19.01 11.79
C ILE A 267 2.35 17.49 11.82
N LEU A 268 3.43 16.77 12.09
CA LEU A 268 3.40 15.36 12.43
C LEU A 268 3.37 15.22 13.95
N SER A 269 2.30 14.64 14.48
CA SER A 269 2.17 14.24 15.88
C SER A 269 2.27 12.72 16.00
N TRP A 270 3.00 12.19 16.99
CA TRP A 270 3.11 10.74 17.19
C TRP A 270 3.34 10.35 18.66
N ILE A 271 3.01 9.09 18.97
CA ILE A 271 3.35 8.41 20.23
C ILE A 271 4.09 7.13 19.87
N ASN A 272 5.25 6.91 20.49
CA ASN A 272 6.05 5.69 20.31
C ASN A 272 5.89 4.77 21.53
N CYS A 273 5.27 3.60 21.33
CA CYS A 273 4.98 2.60 22.36
C CYS A 273 5.92 1.39 22.20
N GLY A 274 7.15 1.52 22.67
CA GLY A 274 8.13 0.43 22.69
C GLY A 274 8.81 0.12 21.36
N HIS A 275 8.70 1.00 20.36
CA HIS A 275 9.02 0.70 18.95
C HIS A 275 10.30 1.41 18.45
N PRO A 276 10.96 0.92 17.39
CA PRO A 276 12.05 1.65 16.73
C PRO A 276 11.63 3.08 16.34
N PRO A 277 12.47 4.11 16.56
CA PRO A 277 12.10 5.49 16.28
C PRO A 277 11.92 5.72 14.77
N PRO A 278 10.89 6.48 14.35
CA PRO A 278 10.68 6.75 12.94
C PRO A 278 11.82 7.61 12.36
N LEU A 279 12.08 7.47 11.07
CA LEU A 279 13.15 8.21 10.38
C LEU A 279 12.53 9.37 9.60
N LEU A 280 13.11 10.55 9.75
CA LEU A 280 12.77 11.72 8.92
C LEU A 280 13.74 11.81 7.76
N ILE A 281 13.22 11.80 6.54
CA ILE A 281 13.97 11.99 5.30
C ILE A 281 13.63 13.38 4.76
N ARG A 282 14.64 14.24 4.66
CA ARG A 282 14.55 15.59 4.12
C ARG A 282 15.63 15.78 3.06
N ASN A 283 15.26 16.30 1.90
CA ASN A 283 16.21 16.55 0.79
C ASN A 283 17.10 15.34 0.47
N ASN A 284 16.49 14.14 0.38
CA ASN A 284 17.18 12.87 0.13
C ASN A 284 18.25 12.52 1.17
N ARG A 285 18.06 12.92 2.42
CA ARG A 285 18.95 12.61 3.54
C ARG A 285 18.14 12.25 4.77
N VAL A 286 18.59 11.23 5.49
CA VAL A 286 18.04 10.92 6.81
C VAL A 286 18.57 11.93 7.82
N LEU A 287 17.65 12.58 8.54
CA LEU A 287 17.99 13.44 9.66
C LEU A 287 18.14 12.59 10.91
N ASN A 288 19.39 12.32 11.26
CA ASN A 288 19.73 11.47 12.39
C ASN A 288 19.04 11.94 13.68
N ASN A 289 18.33 11.02 14.33
CA ASN A 289 17.65 11.23 15.61
C ASN A 289 16.59 12.36 15.62
N ALA A 290 16.15 12.85 14.46
CA ALA A 290 15.18 13.95 14.39
C ALA A 290 13.87 13.64 15.12
N LEU A 291 13.39 12.40 14.97
CA LEU A 291 12.18 11.89 15.62
C LEU A 291 12.46 10.95 16.80
N ALA A 292 13.74 10.78 17.18
CA ALA A 292 14.10 9.96 18.32
C ALA A 292 13.66 10.67 19.62
N ARG A 293 12.84 9.97 20.40
CA ARG A 293 12.34 10.42 21.70
C ARG A 293 12.37 9.22 22.66
N PRO A 294 12.37 9.43 23.99
CA PRO A 294 12.18 8.34 24.93
C PRO A 294 10.93 7.53 24.55
N SER A 295 11.06 6.21 24.52
CA SER A 295 9.94 5.34 24.20
C SER A 295 9.02 5.20 25.40
N GLU A 296 7.72 5.24 25.16
CA GLU A 296 6.72 4.78 26.11
C GLU A 296 6.78 3.24 26.22
N PRO A 297 6.21 2.63 27.26
CA PRO A 297 6.02 1.17 27.30
C PRO A 297 5.22 0.64 26.10
N PRO A 298 5.34 -0.65 25.75
CA PRO A 298 4.45 -1.29 24.77
C PRO A 298 2.96 -1.09 25.10
N MET A 299 2.10 -1.22 24.09
CA MET A 299 0.66 -1.18 24.29
C MET A 299 0.17 -2.48 24.95
N GLY A 300 -0.81 -2.39 25.85
CA GLY A 300 -1.34 -3.52 26.60
C GLY A 300 -0.56 -3.87 27.88
N THR A 301 0.51 -3.14 28.20
CA THR A 301 1.22 -3.34 29.48
C THR A 301 0.35 -2.90 30.68
N PRO A 302 0.32 -3.65 31.79
CA PRO A 302 -0.55 -3.34 32.93
C PRO A 302 -0.38 -1.91 33.45
N ALA A 303 -1.51 -1.24 33.73
CA ALA A 303 -1.56 0.14 34.24
C ALA A 303 -0.74 0.34 35.54
N MET A 304 -0.50 -0.71 36.32
CA MET A 304 0.37 -0.65 37.52
C MET A 304 1.85 -0.37 37.21
N ILE A 305 2.27 -0.48 35.94
CA ILE A 305 3.64 -0.16 35.49
C ILE A 305 3.73 1.30 35.01
N CYS A 306 2.61 1.92 34.60
CA CYS A 306 2.59 3.27 34.04
C CYS A 306 1.33 4.05 34.48
N GLU A 307 1.44 4.84 35.56
CA GLU A 307 0.41 5.81 35.96
C GLU A 307 0.47 7.11 35.13
N ALA A 308 1.51 7.29 34.30
CA ALA A 308 1.70 8.50 33.50
C ALA A 308 0.94 8.44 32.17
N GLU A 309 0.37 9.57 31.76
CA GLU A 309 -0.20 9.67 30.41
C GLU A 309 0.89 9.53 29.34
N ARG A 310 0.60 8.72 28.31
CA ARG A 310 1.46 8.53 27.13
C ARG A 310 1.93 9.86 26.54
N VAL A 311 3.23 10.05 26.34
CA VAL A 311 3.76 11.33 25.83
C VAL A 311 3.51 11.51 24.33
N LEU A 312 2.82 12.59 23.99
CA LEU A 312 2.63 13.05 22.61
C LEU A 312 3.83 13.90 22.17
N HIS A 313 4.39 13.59 21.00
CA HIS A 313 5.44 14.36 20.36
C HIS A 313 4.95 15.01 19.08
N GLU A 314 5.54 16.15 18.72
CA GLU A 314 5.20 16.89 17.50
C GLU A 314 6.46 17.40 16.82
N VAL A 315 6.42 17.47 15.50
CA VAL A 315 7.46 18.08 14.66
C VAL A 315 6.82 18.72 13.42
N PRO A 316 7.25 19.93 13.03
CA PRO A 316 6.88 20.47 11.73
C PRO A 316 7.67 19.77 10.61
N LEU A 317 6.96 19.28 9.61
CA LEU A 317 7.53 18.81 8.36
C LEU A 317 7.75 19.99 7.39
N GLU A 318 8.72 19.83 6.49
CA GLU A 318 8.88 20.66 5.31
C GLU A 318 8.20 20.00 4.09
N PRO A 319 7.71 20.78 3.11
CA PRO A 319 7.16 20.22 1.88
C PRO A 319 8.13 19.22 1.22
N GLY A 320 7.66 18.01 0.94
CA GLY A 320 8.46 16.92 0.39
C GLY A 320 9.17 16.04 1.42
N ASP A 321 9.08 16.37 2.71
CA ASP A 321 9.57 15.49 3.77
C ASP A 321 8.84 14.14 3.74
N ARG A 322 9.61 13.10 4.07
CA ARG A 322 9.09 11.74 4.21
C ARG A 322 9.40 11.19 5.60
N VAL A 323 8.47 10.45 6.15
CA VAL A 323 8.59 9.79 7.45
C VAL A 323 8.52 8.29 7.23
N LEU A 324 9.54 7.57 7.65
CA LEU A 324 9.64 6.12 7.51
C LEU A 324 9.45 5.47 8.87
N LEU A 325 8.40 4.66 8.98
CA LEU A 325 8.12 3.81 10.14
C LEU A 325 8.48 2.37 9.75
N TYR A 326 9.07 1.61 10.66
CA TYR A 326 9.54 0.26 10.38
C TYR A 326 9.59 -0.57 11.66
N THR A 327 9.40 -1.87 11.52
CA THR A 327 9.57 -2.86 12.60
C THR A 327 11.01 -3.35 12.65
N ASP A 328 11.42 -3.91 13.79
CA ASP A 328 12.81 -4.30 14.04
C ASP A 328 13.29 -5.41 13.09
N GLY A 329 12.42 -6.30 12.62
CA GLY A 329 12.73 -7.34 11.63
C GLY A 329 13.36 -6.78 10.34
N VAL A 330 13.13 -5.51 10.00
CA VAL A 330 13.81 -4.81 8.91
C VAL A 330 15.30 -4.57 9.21
N THR A 331 15.62 -4.16 10.43
CA THR A 331 17.00 -3.84 10.85
C THR A 331 17.76 -5.05 11.37
N GLU A 332 17.05 -6.01 11.96
CA GLU A 332 17.59 -7.23 12.52
C GLU A 332 17.77 -8.35 11.49
N ALA A 333 17.20 -8.18 10.29
CA ALA A 333 17.42 -9.05 9.14
C ALA A 333 18.91 -9.40 8.98
N ARG A 334 19.24 -10.69 9.10
CA ARG A 334 20.63 -11.18 9.06
C ARG A 334 21.04 -11.62 7.65
N MET A 335 22.29 -11.31 7.31
CA MET A 335 23.01 -11.76 6.12
C MET A 335 23.53 -13.19 6.31
N ALA A 336 23.95 -13.84 5.22
CA ALA A 336 24.52 -15.19 5.24
C ALA A 336 25.80 -15.31 6.08
N ASP A 337 26.54 -14.21 6.25
CA ASP A 337 27.71 -14.12 7.13
C ASP A 337 27.36 -13.80 8.59
N GLY A 338 26.06 -13.70 8.91
CA GLY A 338 25.53 -13.39 10.23
C GLY A 338 25.47 -11.89 10.57
N SER A 339 25.93 -10.99 9.70
CA SER A 339 25.83 -9.55 9.93
C SER A 339 24.39 -9.04 9.74
N GLN A 340 23.98 -8.00 10.47
CA GLN A 340 22.66 -7.39 10.29
C GLN A 340 22.64 -6.53 9.01
N PHE A 341 21.50 -6.51 8.31
CA PHE A 341 21.24 -5.60 7.20
C PHE A 341 21.47 -4.15 7.64
N GLY A 342 20.93 -3.82 8.82
CA GLY A 342 21.25 -2.61 9.57
C GLY A 342 20.65 -1.34 8.99
N LEU A 343 20.48 -0.36 9.88
CA LEU A 343 19.85 0.92 9.59
C LEU A 343 20.53 1.71 8.46
N ASN A 344 21.86 1.58 8.31
CA ASN A 344 22.60 2.31 7.27
C ASN A 344 22.25 1.85 5.85
N ARG A 345 22.08 0.54 5.62
CA ARG A 345 21.70 0.03 4.30
C ARG A 345 20.25 0.36 3.98
N PHE A 346 19.37 0.16 4.98
CA PHE A 346 17.96 0.53 4.91
C PHE A 346 17.77 1.97 4.45
N THR A 347 18.42 2.91 5.14
CA THR A 347 18.36 4.34 4.83
C THR A 347 18.99 4.69 3.48
N THR A 348 20.09 4.04 3.11
CA THR A 348 20.74 4.27 1.79
C THR A 348 19.83 3.86 0.63
N SER A 349 19.15 2.71 0.73
CA SER A 349 18.28 2.21 -0.32
C SER A 349 17.08 3.13 -0.56
N ILE A 350 16.40 3.57 0.50
CA ILE A 350 15.26 4.48 0.38
C ILE A 350 15.68 5.87 -0.14
N ILE A 351 16.86 6.37 0.27
CA ILE A 351 17.42 7.61 -0.24
C ILE A 351 17.65 7.53 -1.76
N ARG A 352 18.25 6.43 -2.24
CA ARG A 352 18.54 6.24 -3.67
C ARG A 352 17.28 6.21 -4.52
N ALA A 353 16.28 5.43 -4.12
CA ALA A 353 15.01 5.35 -4.83
C ALA A 353 14.28 6.70 -4.86
N THR A 354 14.30 7.43 -3.73
CA THR A 354 13.72 8.77 -3.66
C THR A 354 14.46 9.77 -4.56
N ALA A 355 15.79 9.73 -4.58
CA ALA A 355 16.61 10.60 -5.41
C ALA A 355 16.45 10.33 -6.92
N ALA A 356 16.08 9.11 -7.29
CA ALA A 356 15.75 8.73 -8.67
C ALA A 356 14.37 9.23 -9.14
N GLY A 357 13.58 9.86 -8.26
CA GLY A 357 12.23 10.35 -8.58
C GLY A 357 11.19 9.24 -8.70
N GLU A 358 11.47 8.06 -8.14
CA GLU A 358 10.52 6.95 -8.18
C GLU A 358 9.28 7.25 -7.31
N PRO A 359 8.10 6.73 -7.71
CA PRO A 359 6.93 6.74 -6.84
C PRO A 359 7.25 6.13 -5.46
N ALA A 360 6.71 6.69 -4.39
CA ALA A 360 6.97 6.23 -3.02
C ALA A 360 6.67 4.73 -2.82
N SER A 361 5.59 4.24 -3.46
CA SER A 361 5.22 2.82 -3.44
C SER A 361 6.22 1.92 -4.17
N GLU A 362 6.89 2.44 -5.20
CA GLU A 362 7.95 1.73 -5.91
C GLU A 362 9.24 1.71 -5.11
N ALA A 363 9.64 2.84 -4.53
CA ALA A 363 10.78 2.92 -3.63
C ALA A 363 10.66 1.93 -2.46
N LEU A 364 9.46 1.83 -1.88
CA LEU A 364 9.17 0.90 -0.80
C LEU A 364 9.17 -0.57 -1.27
N ARG A 365 8.67 -0.85 -2.48
CA ARG A 365 8.73 -2.20 -3.09
C ARG A 365 10.18 -2.64 -3.29
N GLN A 366 11.02 -1.79 -3.88
CA GLN A 366 12.45 -2.10 -4.07
C GLN A 366 13.15 -2.34 -2.73
N LEU A 367 12.82 -1.55 -1.71
CA LEU A 367 13.40 -1.69 -0.38
C LEU A 367 13.13 -3.07 0.23
N ILE A 368 11.88 -3.51 0.23
CA ILE A 368 11.52 -4.81 0.80
C ILE A 368 12.04 -5.98 -0.04
N HIS A 369 12.09 -5.85 -1.37
CA HIS A 369 12.68 -6.87 -2.24
C HIS A 369 14.18 -7.02 -2.00
N ASN A 370 14.91 -5.91 -1.86
CA ASN A 370 16.32 -5.97 -1.48
C ASN A 370 16.49 -6.70 -0.14
N ILE A 371 15.70 -6.37 0.89
CA ILE A 371 15.77 -7.03 2.21
C ILE A 371 15.55 -8.55 2.07
N ARG A 372 14.54 -8.96 1.30
CA ARG A 372 14.23 -10.38 1.07
C ARG A 372 15.34 -11.11 0.32
N GLU A 373 15.87 -10.53 -0.75
CA GLU A 373 17.00 -11.09 -1.50
C GLU A 373 18.22 -11.30 -0.59
N TYR A 374 18.49 -10.36 0.32
CA TYR A 374 19.57 -10.51 1.31
C TYR A 374 19.36 -11.67 2.28
N GLN A 375 18.10 -11.98 2.63
CA GLN A 375 17.75 -13.10 3.49
C GLN A 375 17.43 -14.40 2.73
N HIS A 376 17.77 -14.47 1.43
CA HIS A 376 17.51 -15.64 0.59
C HIS A 376 16.02 -16.05 0.62
N ASP A 377 15.12 -15.06 0.61
CA ASP A 377 13.66 -15.22 0.71
C ASP A 377 13.16 -15.88 2.01
N ARG A 378 13.97 -15.88 3.07
CA ARG A 378 13.59 -16.41 4.39
C ARG A 378 13.81 -15.35 5.46
N LEU A 379 12.79 -14.51 5.66
CA LEU A 379 12.82 -13.56 6.75
C LEU A 379 12.81 -14.32 8.09
N SER A 380 13.65 -13.88 9.03
CA SER A 380 13.72 -14.46 10.37
C SER A 380 12.63 -13.92 11.31
N ASP A 381 12.03 -12.80 10.94
CA ASP A 381 10.97 -12.10 11.66
C ASP A 381 10.09 -11.31 10.67
N ASP A 382 8.98 -10.78 11.13
CA ASP A 382 8.15 -9.89 10.32
C ASP A 382 8.87 -8.57 10.02
N ALA A 383 8.68 -8.10 8.78
CA ALA A 383 9.25 -6.85 8.29
C ALA A 383 8.13 -5.99 7.72
N THR A 384 7.68 -5.03 8.52
CA THR A 384 6.72 -4.00 8.10
C THR A 384 7.41 -2.67 7.94
N ILE A 385 7.11 -2.00 6.84
CA ILE A 385 7.62 -0.66 6.57
C ILE A 385 6.46 0.19 6.08
N MET A 386 6.31 1.39 6.64
CA MET A 386 5.39 2.42 6.16
C MET A 386 6.16 3.69 5.81
N LEU A 387 5.84 4.27 4.66
CA LEU A 387 6.37 5.53 4.20
C LEU A 387 5.24 6.56 4.11
N LEU A 388 5.33 7.61 4.91
CA LEU A 388 4.48 8.80 4.83
C LEU A 388 5.22 9.88 4.06
N GLU A 389 4.52 10.59 3.20
CA GLU A 389 5.08 11.70 2.43
C GLU A 389 4.10 12.88 2.47
N TRP A 390 4.60 14.05 2.85
CA TRP A 390 3.82 15.29 2.84
C TRP A 390 4.19 16.15 1.64
N ARG A 391 3.21 16.49 0.81
CA ARG A 391 3.39 17.32 -0.39
C ARG A 391 2.29 18.36 -0.43
N PRO A 392 2.39 19.47 0.31
CA PRO A 392 1.35 20.49 0.25
C PRO A 392 1.19 20.94 -1.19
N SER A 393 -0.02 20.85 -1.73
CA SER A 393 -0.31 21.37 -3.06
C SER A 393 0.13 22.84 -3.10
N PRO A 394 0.77 23.32 -4.18
CA PRO A 394 0.98 24.74 -4.33
C PRO A 394 -0.40 25.38 -4.25
N ARG A 395 -0.63 26.24 -3.26
CA ARG A 395 -1.84 27.07 -3.21
C ARG A 395 -1.93 27.74 -4.57
N SER A 396 -2.95 27.40 -5.35
CA SER A 396 -3.40 28.24 -6.46
C SER A 396 -3.80 29.57 -5.82
N VAL A 397 -2.88 30.54 -5.86
CA VAL A 397 -3.12 31.92 -5.43
C VAL A 397 -4.09 32.58 -6.39
#